data_AF-A0A2W8GMK6-F1
#
_entry.id   AF-A0A2W8GMK6-F1
#
_cell.length_a   1.000
_cell.length_b   1.000
_cell.length_c   1.000
_cell.angle_alpha   90.00
_cell.angle_beta   90.00
_cell.angle_gamma   90.00
#
_symmetry.space_group_name_H-M   'P 1'
#
loop_
_entity.id
_entity.type
_entity.pdbx_description
1 polymer ?
#
loop_
_entity_poly.entity_id
_entity_poly.type
_entity_poly.pdbx_seq_one_letter_code
_entity_poly.pdbx_strand_id
1 'polypeptide(L)' 'LKLGTFGAFDNEWHTLAFRFAGNNSLQVTPVIDGQDGTPFTLTQSPVSAFAADKLHVTDITRNATYPV' A
#
# COMPACT_ATOMS: atom_id res chain seq x y z
N LEU A 1 8.38 -6.97 -2.08
CA LEU A 1 8.30 -7.10 -0.60
C LEU A 1 6.85 -7.36 -0.23
N LYS A 2 6.56 -8.32 0.67
CA LYS A 2 5.20 -8.49 1.24
C LYS A 2 5.09 -7.63 2.49
N LEU A 3 4.11 -6.73 2.53
CA LEU A 3 3.93 -5.76 3.64
C LEU A 3 2.94 -6.23 4.72
N GLY A 4 2.14 -7.26 4.43
CA GLY A 4 1.16 -7.82 5.35
C GLY A 4 0.10 -8.65 4.63
N THR A 5 -1.03 -8.89 5.29
CA THR A 5 -2.21 -9.58 4.76
C THR A 5 -3.44 -9.16 5.55
N PHE A 6 -4.60 -9.07 4.88
CA PHE A 6 -5.90 -8.90 5.52
C PHE A 6 -6.44 -10.22 6.12
N GLY A 7 -5.75 -11.35 5.89
CA GLY A 7 -6.20 -12.68 6.31
C GLY A 7 -6.67 -13.53 5.13
N ALA A 8 -7.65 -14.40 5.38
CA ALA A 8 -8.35 -15.12 4.32
C ALA A 8 -9.12 -14.12 3.44
N PHE A 9 -9.31 -14.45 2.16
CA PHE A 9 -10.11 -13.62 1.27
C PHE A 9 -11.58 -13.67 1.68
N ASP A 10 -12.21 -12.51 1.74
CA ASP A 10 -13.64 -12.31 1.93
C ASP A 10 -14.12 -11.05 1.17
N ASN A 11 -15.39 -10.70 1.34
CA ASN A 11 -16.00 -9.51 0.74
C ASN A 11 -16.37 -8.47 1.80
N GLU A 12 -15.68 -8.47 2.93
CA GLU A 12 -15.96 -7.57 4.05
C GLU A 12 -15.23 -6.23 3.90
N TRP A 13 -15.60 -5.28 4.77
CA TRP A 13 -14.90 -4.00 4.85
C TRP A 13 -13.51 -4.18 5.47
N HIS A 14 -12.50 -3.61 4.80
CA HIS A 14 -11.13 -3.53 5.30
C HIS A 14 -10.61 -2.09 5.29
N THR A 15 -9.58 -1.83 6.09
CA THR A 15 -8.86 -0.54 6.11
C THR A 15 -7.37 -0.73 5.89
N LEU A 16 -6.77 0.17 5.11
CA LEU A 16 -5.33 0.20 4.86
C LEU A 16 -4.80 1.62 5.00
N ALA A 17 -3.74 1.78 5.76
CA ALA A 17 -2.98 3.02 5.83
C ALA A 17 -1.46 2.78 5.82
N PHE A 18 -0.71 3.80 5.40
CA PHE A 18 0.74 3.84 5.49
C PHE A 18 1.14 5.02 6.37
N ARG A 19 1.65 4.75 7.57
CA ARG A 19 1.99 5.80 8.55
C ARG A 19 3.47 6.17 8.45
N PHE A 20 3.71 7.46 8.23
CA PHE A 20 5.04 8.06 8.22
C PHE A 20 5.38 8.63 9.60
N ALA A 21 6.59 8.36 10.09
CA ALA A 21 7.02 8.81 11.42
C ALA A 21 7.41 10.30 11.51
N GLY A 22 7.47 11.00 10.38
CA GLY A 22 7.97 12.38 10.32
C GLY A 22 9.49 12.47 10.35
N ASN A 23 10.02 13.69 10.56
CA ASN A 23 11.46 13.99 10.58
C ASN A 23 12.23 13.46 9.36
N ASN A 24 11.60 13.49 8.18
CA ASN A 24 12.12 12.95 6.92
C ASN A 24 12.49 11.45 6.97
N SER A 25 12.00 10.71 7.97
CA SER A 25 12.18 9.26 8.04
C SER A 25 11.50 8.60 6.84
N LEU A 26 12.25 7.74 6.15
CA LEU A 26 11.74 6.88 5.09
C LEU A 26 11.17 5.56 5.64
N GLN A 27 11.20 5.36 6.97
CA GLN A 27 10.58 4.22 7.61
C GLN A 27 9.06 4.46 7.73
N VAL A 28 8.30 3.52 7.19
CA VAL A 28 6.84 3.54 7.12
C VAL A 28 6.30 2.32 7.86
N THR A 29 5.21 2.52 8.61
CA THR A 29 4.47 1.41 9.24
C THR A 29 3.17 1.18 8.48
N PRO A 30 2.95 0.00 7.87
CA PRO A 30 1.65 -0.34 7.31
C PRO A 30 0.66 -0.58 8.46
N VAL A 31 -0.57 -0.07 8.33
CA VAL A 31 -1.67 -0.31 9.28
C VAL A 31 -2.77 -1.02 8.52
N ILE A 32 -3.08 -2.25 8.93
CA ILE A 32 -4.01 -3.16 8.26
C ILE A 32 -5.12 -3.46 9.26
N ASP A 33 -6.36 -3.09 8.92
CA ASP A 33 -7.52 -3.22 9.81
C ASP A 33 -7.30 -2.61 11.20
N GLY A 34 -6.68 -1.43 11.20
CA GLY A 34 -6.33 -0.69 12.41
C GLY A 34 -5.14 -1.25 13.21
N GLN A 35 -4.53 -2.36 12.78
CA GLN A 35 -3.39 -2.98 13.46
C GLN A 35 -2.07 -2.64 12.75
N ASP A 36 -1.07 -2.28 13.55
CA ASP A 36 0.28 -2.01 13.04
C ASP A 36 0.93 -3.31 12.55
N GLY A 37 1.38 -3.29 11.29
CA GLY A 37 2.25 -4.32 10.73
C GLY A 37 3.73 -4.06 10.98
N THR A 38 4.59 -4.88 10.39
CA THR A 38 6.05 -4.70 10.47
C THR A 38 6.49 -3.47 9.68
N PRO A 39 7.24 -2.52 10.28
CA PRO A 39 7.76 -1.36 9.56
C PRO A 39 8.71 -1.75 8.41
N PHE A 40 8.71 -0.95 7.34
CA PHE A 40 9.61 -1.08 6.22
C PHE A 40 10.19 0.28 5.80
N THR A 41 11.36 0.27 5.18
CA THR A 41 11.99 1.50 4.67
C THR A 41 11.72 1.64 3.18
N LEU A 42 11.30 2.83 2.74
CA LEU A 42 11.13 3.14 1.32
C LEU A 42 12.48 3.06 0.59
N THR A 43 12.46 2.48 -0.61
CA THR A 43 13.61 2.37 -1.51
C THR A 43 13.25 2.89 -2.89
N GLN A 44 14.24 3.06 -3.77
CA GLN A 44 13.98 3.34 -5.17
C GLN A 44 13.12 2.23 -5.79
N SER A 45 12.23 2.63 -6.71
CA SER A 45 11.30 1.75 -7.41
C SER A 45 11.47 1.93 -8.93
N PRO A 46 11.37 0.87 -9.74
CA PRO A 46 11.47 0.98 -11.19
C PRO A 46 10.20 1.57 -11.85
N VAL A 47 9.15 1.87 -11.08
CA VAL A 47 7.89 2.44 -11.62
C VAL A 47 8.13 3.85 -12.16
N SER A 48 7.86 4.05 -13.46
CA SER A 48 8.15 5.30 -14.18
C SER A 48 7.02 5.78 -15.10
N ALA A 49 5.96 4.99 -15.29
CA ALA A 49 4.91 5.28 -16.26
C ALA A 49 3.85 6.30 -15.79
N PHE A 50 3.92 6.75 -14.54
CA PHE A 50 2.96 7.67 -13.94
C PHE A 50 3.54 9.08 -13.85
N ALA A 51 2.66 10.09 -13.90
CA ALA A 51 3.08 11.48 -13.77
C ALA A 51 3.61 11.76 -12.36
N ALA A 52 4.63 12.62 -12.25
CA ALA A 52 5.15 13.05 -10.96
C ALA A 52 4.09 13.84 -10.15
N ASP A 53 4.26 13.86 -8.83
CA ASP A 53 3.49 14.65 -7.87
C ASP A 53 1.97 14.38 -7.84
N LYS A 54 1.54 13.19 -8.26
CA LYS A 54 0.14 12.75 -8.22
C LYS A 54 -0.01 11.38 -7.58
N LEU A 55 -1.08 11.20 -6.80
CA LEU A 55 -1.52 9.88 -6.36
C LEU A 55 -2.32 9.22 -7.48
N HIS A 56 -1.85 8.07 -7.94
CA HIS A 56 -2.57 7.24 -8.91
C HIS A 56 -3.15 6.01 -8.20
N VAL A 57 -4.46 5.80 -8.34
CA VAL A 57 -5.17 4.58 -7.90
C VAL A 57 -5.68 3.87 -9.15
N THR A 58 -5.31 2.60 -9.31
CA THR A 58 -5.61 1.80 -10.51
C THR A 58 -5.64 0.32 -10.14
N ASP A 59 -6.42 -0.45 -10.89
CA ASP A 59 -6.44 -1.91 -10.87
C ASP A 59 -5.28 -2.54 -11.68
N ILE A 60 -4.36 -1.70 -12.18
CA ILE A 60 -3.07 -2.02 -12.80
C ILE A 60 -3.15 -2.56 -14.23
N THR A 61 -4.08 -3.46 -14.53
CA THR A 61 -4.10 -4.24 -15.77
C THR A 61 -5.39 -4.08 -16.58
N ARG A 62 -5.36 -4.48 -17.85
CA ARG A 62 -6.56 -4.55 -18.71
C ARG A 62 -7.35 -5.86 -18.55
N ASN A 63 -6.75 -6.86 -17.91
CA ASN A 63 -7.40 -8.15 -17.65
C ASN A 63 -8.42 -8.01 -16.52
N ALA A 64 -9.24 -9.04 -16.31
CA ALA A 64 -10.23 -9.04 -15.24
C ALA A 64 -9.59 -8.84 -13.85
N THR A 65 -10.20 -7.96 -13.06
CA THR A 65 -9.83 -7.60 -11.68
C THR A 65 -11.06 -7.69 -10.78
N TYR A 66 -10.87 -7.66 -9.45
CA TYR A 66 -11.99 -7.63 -8.51
C TYR A 66 -12.70 -6.27 -8.56
N PRO A 67 -14.04 -6.22 -8.59
CA PRO A 67 -14.78 -5.01 -8.26
C PRO A 67 -14.44 -4.58 -6.82
N VAL A 68 -14.24 -3.27 -6.60
CA VAL A 68 -13.83 -2.68 -5.32
C VAL A 68 -14.59 -1.39 -5.04
#